data_AF-A0A350NS52-F1
#
_entry.id   AF-A0A350NS52-F1
#
_cell.length_a   1.000
_cell.length_b   1.000
_cell.length_c   1.000
_cell.angle_alpha   90.00
_cell.angle_beta   90.00
_cell.angle_gamma   90.00
#
_symmetry.space_group_name_H-M   'P 1'
#
loop_
_entity.id
_entity.type
_entity.pdbx_description
1 polymer ?
#
loop_
_entity_poly.entity_id
_entity_poly.type
_entity_poly.pdbx_seq_one_letter_code
_entity_poly.pdbx_strand_id
1 'polypeptide(L)'
;AVLTVFFPAALWHRFLCPFGTILSLPARGTKRFLKINRDSCVSCGVCQVTCPGGAITQDDAGQYTIDQRYCLQCSECRENCAQQSIDFGG
;
A
#
# COMPACT_ATOMS: atom_id res chain seq x y z
N ALA A 1 -6.50 -23.28 -10.14
CA ALA A 1 -7.46 -23.32 -9.02
C ALA A 1 -8.35 -22.09 -9.11
N VAL A 2 -9.66 -22.27 -9.25
CA VAL A 2 -10.63 -21.19 -9.59
C VAL A 2 -10.72 -20.09 -8.52
N LEU A 3 -10.30 -20.37 -7.28
CA LEU A 3 -10.37 -19.43 -6.15
C LEU A 3 -9.47 -18.19 -6.29
N THR A 4 -8.39 -18.24 -7.06
CA THR A 4 -7.51 -17.06 -7.26
C THR A 4 -8.08 -16.04 -8.24
N VAL A 5 -9.13 -16.38 -8.99
CA VAL A 5 -9.77 -15.49 -9.98
C VAL A 5 -10.82 -14.57 -9.33
N PHE A 6 -11.42 -14.99 -8.21
CA PHE A 6 -12.57 -14.29 -7.60
C PHE A 6 -12.24 -13.42 -6.40
N PHE A 7 -11.10 -13.65 -5.73
CA PHE A 7 -10.72 -12.92 -4.53
C PHE A 7 -9.46 -12.10 -4.81
N PRO A 8 -9.58 -10.87 -5.35
CA PRO A 8 -8.43 -9.97 -5.43
C PRO A 8 -7.81 -9.81 -4.04
N ALA A 9 -6.48 -9.69 -3.97
CA ALA A 9 -5.74 -9.62 -2.71
C ALA A 9 -6.32 -8.59 -1.72
N ALA A 10 -6.90 -7.49 -2.21
CA ALA A 10 -7.61 -6.48 -1.42
C ALA A 10 -8.76 -7.07 -0.58
N LEU A 11 -9.57 -7.99 -1.13
CA LEU A 11 -10.76 -8.56 -0.47
C LEU A 11 -10.37 -9.44 0.73
N TRP A 12 -9.29 -10.21 0.62
CA TRP A 12 -8.79 -11.06 1.70
C TRP A 12 -8.26 -10.25 2.88
N HIS A 13 -7.41 -9.27 2.62
CA HIS A 13 -6.78 -8.48 3.68
C HIS A 13 -7.71 -7.46 4.34
N ARG A 14 -8.80 -7.09 3.66
CA ARG A 14 -9.80 -6.13 4.17
C ARG A 14 -10.93 -6.79 4.96
N PHE A 15 -11.44 -7.94 4.52
CA PHE A 15 -12.71 -8.50 5.01
C PHE A 15 -12.65 -9.95 5.49
N LEU A 16 -11.70 -10.77 5.04
CA LEU A 16 -11.72 -12.22 5.27
C LEU A 16 -10.55 -12.75 6.09
N CYS A 17 -9.58 -11.92 6.48
CA CYS A 17 -8.42 -12.37 7.24
C CYS A 17 -8.67 -12.30 8.76
N PRO A 18 -9.02 -13.42 9.44
CA PRO A 18 -9.16 -13.45 10.90
C PRO A 18 -7.82 -13.18 11.62
N PHE A 19 -6.69 -13.34 10.92
CA PHE A 19 -5.37 -13.02 11.45
C PHE A 19 -5.08 -11.52 11.47
N GLY A 20 -5.78 -10.71 10.65
CA GLY A 20 -5.61 -9.26 10.63
C GLY A 20 -5.94 -8.63 11.98
N THR A 21 -7.07 -9.00 12.60
CA THR A 21 -7.48 -8.49 13.91
C THR A 21 -6.58 -8.96 15.05
N ILE A 22 -6.19 -10.23 15.03
CA ILE A 22 -5.31 -10.83 16.06
C ILE A 22 -3.92 -10.19 16.03
N LEU A 23 -3.34 -9.96 14.85
CA LEU A 23 -1.99 -9.42 14.69
C LEU A 23 -1.93 -7.88 14.71
N SER A 24 -3.06 -7.19 14.57
CA SER A 24 -3.15 -5.72 14.65
C SER A 24 -2.73 -5.14 16.01
N LEU A 25 -2.95 -5.87 17.10
CA LEU A 25 -2.68 -5.39 18.47
C LEU A 25 -1.18 -5.16 18.74
N PRO A 26 -0.28 -6.16 18.55
CA PRO A 26 1.15 -5.95 18.74
C PRO A 26 1.78 -5.08 17.64
N ALA A 27 1.20 -5.02 16.44
CA ALA A 27 1.74 -4.26 15.31
C ALA A 27 1.59 -2.73 15.44
N ARG A 28 0.64 -2.23 16.26
CA ARG A 28 0.39 -0.78 16.46
C ARG A 28 1.59 0.01 16.98
N GLY A 29 2.57 -0.63 17.61
CA GLY A 29 3.78 0.03 18.12
C GLY A 29 4.86 0.26 17.05
N THR A 30 4.72 -0.31 15.86
CA THR A 30 5.74 -0.20 14.81
C THR A 30 5.60 1.13 14.07
N LYS A 31 6.67 1.94 14.07
CA LYS A 31 6.71 3.23 13.35
C LYS A 31 7.08 3.08 11.87
N ARG A 32 7.33 1.88 11.37
CA ARG A 32 7.71 1.70 9.96
C ARG A 32 6.46 1.76 9.08
N PHE A 33 6.42 2.71 8.15
CA PHE A 33 5.35 2.87 7.17
C PHE A 33 5.90 3.32 5.82
N LEU A 34 5.24 3.01 4.71
CA LEU A 34 5.70 3.45 3.38
C LEU A 34 5.25 4.88 3.10
N LYS A 35 6.14 5.74 2.61
CA LYS A 35 5.85 7.13 2.27
C LYS A 35 6.39 7.47 0.87
N ILE A 36 5.59 8.22 0.10
CA ILE A 36 6.00 8.78 -1.19
C ILE A 36 6.68 10.14 -0.95
N ASN A 37 7.90 10.31 -1.46
CA ASN A 37 8.60 11.58 -1.50
C ASN A 37 8.03 12.41 -2.65
N ARG A 38 7.42 13.55 -2.32
CA ARG A 38 6.77 14.45 -3.27
C ARG A 38 7.78 15.18 -4.16
N ASP A 39 9.00 15.40 -3.69
CA ASP A 39 10.02 16.16 -4.42
C ASP A 39 10.61 15.37 -5.59
N SER A 40 10.66 14.03 -5.48
CA SER A 40 11.16 13.15 -6.55
C SER A 40 10.06 12.42 -7.30
N CYS A 41 8.80 12.49 -6.85
CA CYS A 41 7.69 11.81 -7.51
C CYS A 41 7.26 12.57 -8.77
N VAL A 42 7.24 11.87 -9.90
CA VAL A 42 6.79 12.41 -11.20
C VAL A 42 5.30 12.15 -11.49
N SER A 43 4.52 11.78 -10.48
CA SER A 43 3.09 11.46 -10.58
C SER A 43 2.70 10.50 -11.72
N CYS A 44 3.48 9.45 -11.96
CA CYS A 44 3.22 8.49 -13.05
C CYS A 44 2.06 7.50 -12.79
N GLY A 45 1.59 7.37 -11.55
CA GLY A 45 0.45 6.50 -11.19
C GLY A 45 0.73 4.99 -11.10
N VAL A 46 1.94 4.52 -11.45
CA VAL A 46 2.30 3.07 -11.38
C VAL A 46 2.08 2.49 -9.99
N CYS A 47 2.43 3.24 -8.94
CA CYS A 47 2.23 2.82 -7.56
C CYS A 47 0.76 2.55 -7.23
N GLN A 48 -0.17 3.37 -7.74
CA GLN A 48 -1.61 3.19 -7.53
C GLN A 48 -2.12 1.91 -8.20
N VAL A 49 -1.72 1.68 -9.46
CA VAL A 49 -2.15 0.51 -10.24
C VAL A 49 -1.60 -0.79 -9.66
N THR A 50 -0.35 -0.77 -9.20
CA THR A 50 0.30 -1.98 -8.67
C THR A 50 -0.10 -2.31 -7.24
N CYS A 51 -0.72 -1.38 -6.49
CA CYS A 51 -1.02 -1.57 -5.08
C CYS A 51 -2.14 -2.61 -4.89
N PRO A 52 -1.83 -3.82 -4.37
CA PRO A 52 -2.85 -4.87 -4.21
C PRO A 52 -3.84 -4.54 -3.08
N GLY A 53 -3.48 -3.64 -2.16
CA GLY A 53 -4.32 -3.20 -1.06
C GLY A 53 -5.20 -2.00 -1.38
N GLY A 54 -5.06 -1.38 -2.57
CA GLY A 54 -5.79 -0.16 -2.93
C GLY A 54 -5.51 1.01 -1.97
N ALA A 55 -4.33 1.04 -1.36
CA ALA A 55 -3.98 1.99 -0.30
C ALA A 55 -3.49 3.35 -0.82
N ILE A 56 -3.39 3.53 -2.14
CA ILE A 56 -2.77 4.71 -2.74
C ILE A 56 -3.83 5.56 -3.43
N THR A 57 -3.89 6.83 -3.08
CA THR A 57 -4.83 7.81 -3.63
C THR A 57 -4.10 9.03 -4.14
N GLN A 58 -4.68 9.67 -5.17
CA GLN A 58 -4.20 10.94 -5.70
C GLN A 58 -4.93 12.09 -5.00
N ASP A 59 -4.20 13.12 -4.59
CA ASP A 59 -4.76 14.36 -4.04
C ASP A 59 -5.11 15.37 -5.13
N ASP A 60 -5.75 16.49 -4.76
CA ASP A 60 -6.18 17.54 -5.70
C ASP A 60 -5.01 18.22 -6.42
N ALA A 61 -3.79 18.13 -5.87
CA ALA A 61 -2.57 18.63 -6.49
C ALA A 61 -1.94 17.63 -7.46
N GLY A 62 -2.60 16.49 -7.69
CA GLY A 62 -2.13 15.43 -8.59
C GLY A 62 -1.01 14.58 -8.00
N GLN A 63 -0.76 14.64 -6.68
CA GLN A 63 0.29 13.89 -6.00
C GLN A 63 -0.27 12.62 -5.36
N TYR A 64 0.53 11.56 -5.34
CA TYR A 64 0.13 10.29 -4.74
C TYR A 64 0.48 10.24 -3.26
N THR A 65 -0.44 9.67 -2.46
CA THR A 65 -0.29 9.45 -1.03
C THR A 65 -0.70 8.03 -0.65
N ILE A 66 -0.13 7.49 0.43
CA ILE A 66 -0.40 6.13 0.92
C ILE A 66 -1.20 6.22 2.22
N ASP A 67 -2.42 5.68 2.23
CA ASP A 67 -3.23 5.49 3.43
C ASP A 67 -2.72 4.28 4.21
N GLN A 68 -2.07 4.54 5.34
CA GLN A 68 -1.46 3.50 6.17
C GLN A 68 -2.47 2.54 6.79
N ARG A 69 -3.76 2.91 6.84
CA ARG A 69 -4.82 2.02 7.33
C ARG A 69 -5.09 0.85 6.39
N TYR A 70 -4.75 1.02 5.11
CA TYR A 70 -4.97 0.03 4.05
C TYR A 70 -3.67 -0.51 3.46
N CYS A 71 -2.53 0.07 3.83
CA CYS A 71 -1.22 -0.37 3.39
C CYS A 71 -0.86 -1.73 4.01
N LEU A 72 -0.71 -2.74 3.17
CA LEU A 72 -0.30 -4.10 3.58
C LEU A 72 1.21 -4.26 3.80
N GLN A 73 1.98 -3.18 3.63
CA GLN A 73 3.45 -3.18 3.72
C GLN A 73 4.15 -4.20 2.80
N CYS A 74 3.52 -4.60 1.70
CA CYS A 74 4.01 -5.59 0.74
C CYS A 74 5.12 -5.11 -0.22
N SER A 75 5.62 -3.88 -0.07
CA SER A 75 6.67 -3.23 -0.89
C SER A 75 6.47 -3.14 -2.43
N GLU A 76 5.40 -3.69 -3.00
CA GLU A 76 5.14 -3.67 -4.45
C GLU A 76 5.22 -2.28 -5.08
N CYS A 77 4.64 -1.26 -4.43
CA CYS A 77 4.69 0.11 -4.93
C CYS A 77 6.12 0.68 -4.99
N ARG A 78 6.98 0.29 -4.05
CA ARG A 78 8.38 0.72 -3.99
C ARG A 78 9.21 0.04 -5.06
N GLU A 79 9.01 -1.26 -5.25
CA GLU A 79 9.74 -2.08 -6.22
C GLU A 79 9.43 -1.65 -7.65
N ASN A 80 8.18 -1.29 -7.94
CA ASN A 80 7.76 -0.84 -9.27
C ASN A 80 7.91 0.68 -9.47
N CYS A 81 8.45 1.42 -8.49
CA CYS A 81 8.72 2.85 -8.64
C CYS A 81 10.05 3.08 -9.34
N ALA A 82 10.01 3.38 -10.64
CA ALA A 82 11.21 3.70 -11.43
C ALA A 82 12.04 4.87 -10.87
N GLN A 83 11.39 5.84 -10.21
CA GLN A 83 12.05 7.00 -9.60
C GLN A 83 12.58 6.72 -8.18
N GLN A 84 12.31 5.52 -7.64
CA GLN A 84 12.66 5.14 -6.27
C GLN A 84 12.18 6.17 -5.22
N SER A 85 11.06 6.84 -5.49
CA SER A 85 10.49 7.91 -4.65
C SER A 85 9.71 7.39 -3.45
N ILE A 86 9.77 6.10 -3.13
CA ILE A 86 8.99 5.49 -2.04
C ILE A 86 9.93 4.83 -1.05
N ASP A 87 9.87 5.23 0.21
CA ASP A 87 10.74 4.72 1.28
C ASP A 87 9.96 4.40 2.56
N PHE A 88 10.61 3.71 3.51
CA PHE A 88 10.05 3.42 4.82
C PHE A 88 10.27 4.64 5.73
N GLY A 89 9.22 5.41 5.96
CA GLY A 89 9.17 6.45 6.99
C GLY A 89 8.95 5.86 8.39
N GLY A 90 9.49 6.53 9.41
CA GLY A 90 9.30 6.23 10.83
C GLY A 90 9.91 7.26 11.75
#